data_AF-A0A7Y2VHM5-F1
#
_entry.id   AF-A0A7Y2VHM5-F1
#
_cell.length_a   1.000
_cell.length_b   1.000
_cell.length_c   1.000
_cell.angle_alpha   90.00
_cell.angle_beta   90.00
_cell.angle_gamma   90.00
#
_symmetry.space_group_name_H-M   'P 1'
#
loop_
_entity.id
_entity.type
_entity.pdbx_description
1 polymer ?
#
loop_
_entity_poly.entity_id
_entity_poly.type
_entity_poly.pdbx_seq_one_letter_code
_entity_poly.pdbx_strand_id
1 'polypeptide(L)'
;MKMIGAYVLRSIGNKHWIGVLAIGLVFWIQSCQKEGTTPEYRNVAREISLTAFEKSIKESGSQIGKMIKSGAIDISQDGTTSGKGLDDHSLKLKRELKPVLGHSRELLTTYGISEDFLAREFSNPEDPRIILAGLWLMAAERQGTSSRMQNRAQILNFGLFAQENSLTEAKPDWMECMLAAVGVDAIVEFLKGNVTEAIARKAIRKIASRTLGWVGVALALYEYGNCMGWY
;
A
#
# COMPACT_ATOMS: atom_id res chain seq x y z
N MET A 1 -5.51 42.59 -27.26
CA MET A 1 -6.10 43.37 -26.14
C MET A 1 -5.01 43.55 -25.08
N LYS A 2 -4.63 44.82 -24.82
CA LYS A 2 -3.99 45.43 -23.62
C LYS A 2 -2.91 44.57 -22.90
N MET A 3 -1.59 44.81 -22.98
CA MET A 3 -0.81 46.06 -22.82
C MET A 3 -1.24 46.94 -21.64
N ILE A 4 -1.01 46.47 -20.39
CA ILE A 4 -0.90 47.25 -19.14
C ILE A 4 -0.11 46.36 -18.15
N GLY A 5 0.93 46.76 -17.43
CA GLY A 5 1.56 48.06 -17.30
C GLY A 5 2.99 47.89 -16.78
N ALA A 6 3.91 48.57 -17.45
CA ALA A 6 5.27 48.79 -17.02
C ALA A 6 5.35 50.23 -16.53
N TYR A 7 5.10 50.50 -15.25
CA TYR A 7 5.35 51.81 -14.65
C TYR A 7 5.26 51.72 -13.12
N VAL A 8 6.37 51.41 -12.43
CA VAL A 8 6.77 52.01 -11.14
C VAL A 8 8.27 51.73 -10.92
N LEU A 9 9.14 52.43 -11.63
CA LEU A 9 10.55 52.58 -11.23
C LEU A 9 10.98 54.01 -11.54
N ARG A 10 10.53 54.94 -10.68
CA ARG A 10 11.02 56.32 -10.70
C ARG A 10 11.46 56.73 -9.31
N SER A 11 12.79 56.84 -9.20
CA SER A 11 13.52 57.75 -8.31
C SER A 11 13.25 57.62 -6.82
N ILE A 12 14.00 56.75 -6.15
CA ILE A 12 14.30 56.84 -4.72
C ILE A 12 15.81 56.91 -4.57
N GLY A 13 16.28 57.91 -3.84
CA GLY A 13 17.69 58.28 -3.67
C GLY A 13 18.61 57.13 -3.26
N ASN A 14 19.81 57.18 -3.84
CA ASN A 14 20.78 56.10 -4.00
C ASN A 14 21.51 55.63 -2.72
N LYS A 15 20.97 55.89 -1.52
CA LYS A 15 21.62 55.51 -0.24
C LYS A 15 20.82 54.57 0.66
N HIS A 16 19.53 54.32 0.39
CA HIS A 16 18.71 53.41 1.22
C HIS A 16 18.47 52.01 0.61
N TRP A 17 18.80 51.79 -0.66
CA TRP A 17 18.50 50.53 -1.36
C TRP A 17 19.42 49.35 -0.99
N ILE A 18 20.65 49.63 -0.56
CA ILE A 18 21.59 48.59 -0.09
C ILE A 18 21.06 47.88 1.16
N GLY A 19 20.33 48.60 2.03
CA GLY A 19 19.75 48.01 3.24
C GLY A 19 18.59 47.05 2.95
N VAL A 20 17.72 47.38 1.99
CA VAL A 20 16.54 46.55 1.66
C VAL A 20 16.95 45.29 0.90
N LEU A 21 17.97 45.34 0.05
CA LEU A 21 18.53 44.18 -0.63
C LEU A 21 19.21 43.19 0.33
N ALA A 22 19.86 43.68 1.39
CA ALA A 22 20.47 42.81 2.39
C ALA A 22 19.44 42.06 3.25
N ILE A 23 18.32 42.70 3.60
CA ILE A 23 17.26 42.08 4.41
C ILE A 23 16.50 41.00 3.60
N GLY A 24 16.28 41.21 2.30
CA GLY A 24 15.66 40.21 1.43
C GLY A 24 16.50 38.94 1.25
N LEU A 25 17.84 39.06 1.23
CA LEU A 25 18.76 37.93 1.11
C LEU A 25 18.79 37.04 2.37
N VAL A 26 18.63 37.62 3.56
CA VAL A 26 18.60 36.85 4.82
C VAL A 26 17.33 36.00 4.94
N PHE A 27 16.18 36.48 4.45
CA PHE A 27 14.92 35.70 4.46
C PHE A 27 14.87 34.59 3.39
N TRP A 28 15.63 34.72 2.29
CA TRP A 28 15.75 33.67 1.28
C TRP A 28 16.56 32.47 1.77
N ILE A 29 17.56 32.69 2.63
CA ILE A 29 18.40 31.60 3.16
C ILE A 29 17.64 30.80 4.25
N GLN A 30 16.70 31.42 4.97
CA GLN A 30 15.90 30.73 5.99
C GLN A 30 14.68 29.96 5.44
N SER A 31 14.25 30.20 4.20
CA SER A 31 13.08 29.52 3.61
C SER A 31 13.34 28.10 3.10
N CYS A 32 14.55 27.55 3.28
CA CYS A 32 14.93 26.20 2.86
C CYS A 32 15.40 25.28 3.99
N GLN A 33 15.05 25.57 5.25
CA GLN A 33 14.95 24.51 6.26
C GLN A 33 13.53 23.95 6.27
N LYS A 34 13.14 23.32 5.16
CA LYS A 34 12.13 22.26 5.26
C LYS A 34 12.75 21.23 6.20
N GLU A 35 12.12 20.98 7.34
CA GLU A 35 12.48 19.95 8.30
C GLU A 35 12.68 18.62 7.55
N GLY A 36 13.91 18.42 7.11
CA GLY A 36 14.35 17.24 6.41
C GLY A 36 14.56 16.21 7.48
N THR A 37 13.52 15.43 7.77
CA THR A 37 13.72 14.13 8.39
C THR A 37 14.86 13.47 7.64
N THR A 38 15.98 13.23 8.32
CA THR A 38 17.14 12.59 7.71
C THR A 38 16.68 11.30 7.04
N PRO A 39 17.22 10.94 5.86
CA PRO A 39 16.79 9.74 5.12
C PRO A 39 16.85 8.47 5.98
N GLU A 40 17.70 8.45 7.00
CA GLU A 40 17.80 7.39 8.00
C GLU A 40 16.54 7.25 8.87
N TYR A 41 15.97 8.34 9.40
CA TYR A 41 14.76 8.29 10.24
C TYR A 41 13.54 7.77 9.47
N ARG A 42 13.42 8.15 8.19
CA ARG A 42 12.32 7.70 7.33
C ARG A 42 12.35 6.18 7.12
N ASN A 43 13.54 5.58 7.00
CA ASN A 43 13.67 4.13 6.83
C ASN A 43 13.28 3.37 8.10
N VAL A 44 13.61 3.90 9.28
CA VAL A 44 13.23 3.31 10.57
C VAL A 44 11.71 3.31 10.74
N ALA A 45 11.05 4.45 10.49
CA ALA A 45 9.59 4.55 10.57
C ALA A 45 8.88 3.56 9.63
N ARG A 46 9.41 3.39 8.40
CA ARG A 46 8.90 2.42 7.43
C ARG A 46 9.00 0.98 7.95
N GLU A 47 10.17 0.55 8.41
CA GLU A 47 10.36 -0.82 8.92
C GLU A 47 9.47 -1.11 10.14
N ILE A 48 9.28 -0.13 11.01
CA ILE A 48 8.36 -0.23 12.15
C ILE A 48 6.92 -0.45 11.65
N SER A 49 6.44 0.39 10.72
CA SER A 49 5.09 0.28 10.17
C SER A 49 4.86 -1.03 9.39
N LEU A 50 5.88 -1.51 8.66
CA LEU A 50 5.84 -2.80 7.96
C LEU A 50 5.74 -3.96 8.93
N THR A 51 6.55 -3.96 9.99
CA THR A 51 6.56 -5.03 10.98
C THR A 51 5.26 -5.06 11.78
N ALA A 52 4.71 -3.89 12.14
CA ALA A 52 3.42 -3.77 12.81
C ALA A 52 2.28 -4.31 11.93
N PHE A 53 2.28 -3.95 10.64
CA PHE A 53 1.31 -4.44 9.67
C PHE A 53 1.42 -5.95 9.45
N GLU A 54 2.63 -6.48 9.24
CA GLU A 54 2.89 -7.92 9.07
C GLU A 54 2.39 -8.73 10.28
N LYS A 55 2.71 -8.25 11.49
CA LYS A 55 2.23 -8.85 12.74
C LYS A 55 0.70 -8.88 12.80
N SER A 56 0.06 -7.77 12.46
CA SER A 56 -1.40 -7.68 12.43
C SER A 56 -2.02 -8.67 11.43
N ILE A 57 -1.42 -8.86 10.26
CA ILE A 57 -1.91 -9.86 9.30
C ILE A 57 -1.75 -11.28 9.86
N LYS A 58 -0.60 -11.61 10.46
CA LYS A 58 -0.37 -12.94 11.04
C LYS A 58 -1.41 -13.28 12.12
N GLU A 59 -1.66 -12.32 13.01
CA GLU A 59 -2.64 -12.46 14.09
C GLU A 59 -4.07 -12.60 13.55
N SER A 60 -4.52 -11.67 12.71
CA SER A 60 -5.87 -11.72 12.13
C SER A 60 -6.04 -12.90 11.16
N GLY A 61 -5.03 -13.25 10.38
CA GLY A 61 -5.03 -14.38 9.44
C GLY A 61 -5.20 -15.72 10.13
N SER A 62 -4.56 -15.94 11.28
CA SER A 62 -4.78 -17.13 12.11
C SER A 62 -6.23 -17.23 12.60
N GLN A 63 -6.83 -16.11 13.01
CA GLN A 63 -8.23 -16.08 13.45
C GLN A 63 -9.21 -16.30 12.29
N ILE A 64 -8.96 -15.68 11.15
CA ILE A 64 -9.74 -15.88 9.92
C ILE A 64 -9.66 -17.33 9.47
N GLY A 65 -8.46 -17.93 9.48
CA GLY A 65 -8.27 -19.34 9.15
C GLY A 65 -9.07 -20.28 10.05
N LYS A 66 -9.17 -19.98 11.35
CA LYS A 66 -10.04 -20.73 12.27
C LYS A 66 -11.52 -20.60 11.89
N MET A 67 -11.97 -19.40 11.52
CA MET A 67 -13.36 -19.16 11.08
C MET A 67 -13.69 -19.86 9.76
N ILE A 68 -12.75 -19.88 8.80
CA ILE A 68 -12.91 -20.61 7.53
C ILE A 68 -12.97 -22.12 7.80
N LYS A 69 -12.01 -22.66 8.55
CA LYS A 69 -11.95 -24.10 8.88
C LYS A 69 -13.16 -24.58 9.70
N SER A 70 -13.75 -23.71 10.53
CA SER A 70 -14.95 -24.05 11.28
C SER A 70 -16.24 -24.00 10.44
N GLY A 71 -16.15 -23.70 9.15
CA GLY A 71 -17.32 -23.56 8.26
C GLY A 71 -18.16 -22.32 8.55
N ALA A 72 -17.63 -21.33 9.28
CA ALA A 72 -18.34 -20.07 9.53
C ALA A 72 -18.36 -19.17 8.29
N ILE A 73 -17.54 -19.48 7.29
CA ILE A 73 -17.56 -18.86 5.98
C ILE A 73 -17.70 -20.00 4.98
N ASP A 74 -18.93 -20.25 4.53
CA ASP A 74 -19.18 -21.22 3.46
C ASP A 74 -18.80 -20.56 2.13
N ILE A 75 -17.58 -20.82 1.69
CA ILE A 75 -17.08 -20.43 0.37
C ILE A 75 -17.58 -21.50 -0.61
N SER A 76 -18.90 -21.53 -0.84
CA SER A 76 -19.45 -22.34 -1.91
C SER A 76 -18.88 -21.83 -3.23
N GLN A 77 -18.24 -22.74 -3.98
CA GLN A 77 -17.55 -22.47 -5.25
C GLN A 77 -18.44 -21.83 -6.33
N ASP A 78 -19.75 -21.83 -6.13
CA ASP A 78 -20.73 -21.30 -7.08
C ASP A 78 -20.91 -19.77 -7.03
N GLY A 79 -20.05 -19.05 -6.29
CA GLY A 79 -20.02 -17.57 -6.27
C GLY A 79 -21.29 -16.89 -5.73
N THR A 80 -22.29 -17.67 -5.33
CA THR A 80 -23.62 -17.20 -4.93
C THR A 80 -23.79 -17.44 -3.44
N THR A 81 -23.34 -16.48 -2.62
CA THR A 81 -23.55 -16.52 -1.17
C THR A 81 -25.03 -16.33 -0.85
N SER A 82 -25.66 -17.36 -0.29
CA SER A 82 -27.07 -17.30 0.12
C SER A 82 -27.25 -16.33 1.29
N GLY A 83 -27.85 -15.17 0.99
CA GLY A 83 -27.73 -13.92 1.75
C GLY A 83 -28.45 -13.80 3.11
N LYS A 84 -28.75 -14.88 3.84
CA LYS A 84 -29.42 -14.77 5.16
C LYS A 84 -28.51 -14.97 6.38
N GLY A 85 -27.23 -15.32 6.20
CA GLY A 85 -26.23 -15.42 7.28
C GLY A 85 -24.95 -14.60 7.05
N LEU A 86 -24.83 -13.93 5.90
CA LEU A 86 -23.60 -13.25 5.48
C LEU A 86 -23.30 -12.01 6.33
N ASP A 87 -24.34 -11.34 6.83
CA ASP A 87 -24.19 -10.06 7.56
C ASP A 87 -23.52 -10.24 8.92
N ASP A 88 -23.85 -11.31 9.66
CA ASP A 88 -23.26 -11.57 10.98
C ASP A 88 -21.78 -11.98 10.86
N HIS A 89 -21.46 -12.85 9.91
CA HIS A 89 -20.07 -13.24 9.62
C HIS A 89 -19.25 -12.07 9.07
N SER A 90 -19.84 -11.23 8.22
CA SER A 90 -19.18 -10.00 7.72
C SER A 90 -18.89 -9.01 8.86
N LEU A 91 -19.78 -8.90 9.85
CA LEU A 91 -19.54 -8.07 11.04
C LEU A 91 -18.39 -8.60 11.89
N LYS A 92 -18.32 -9.91 12.09
CA LYS A 92 -17.22 -10.55 12.82
C LYS A 92 -15.89 -10.39 12.09
N LEU A 93 -15.85 -10.62 10.77
CA LEU A 93 -14.67 -10.37 9.94
C LEU A 93 -14.24 -8.91 9.97
N LYS A 94 -15.19 -7.98 9.86
CA LYS A 94 -14.90 -6.54 9.98
C LYS A 94 -14.23 -6.21 11.30
N ARG A 95 -14.65 -6.84 12.41
CA ARG A 95 -14.03 -6.66 13.72
C ARG A 95 -12.59 -7.16 13.74
N GLU A 96 -12.34 -8.36 13.22
CA GLU A 96 -10.99 -8.95 13.20
C GLU A 96 -10.04 -8.27 12.21
N LEU A 97 -10.56 -7.70 11.13
CA LEU A 97 -9.79 -6.98 10.12
C LEU A 97 -9.58 -5.50 10.45
N LYS A 98 -10.33 -4.94 11.41
CA LYS A 98 -10.17 -3.55 11.86
C LYS A 98 -8.73 -3.19 12.28
N PRO A 99 -8.01 -4.00 13.08
CA PRO A 99 -6.60 -3.71 13.41
C PRO A 99 -5.71 -3.73 12.16
N VAL A 100 -5.94 -4.68 11.23
CA VAL A 100 -5.18 -4.78 9.97
C VAL A 100 -5.41 -3.54 9.11
N LEU A 101 -6.65 -3.06 9.02
CA LEU A 101 -7.01 -1.84 8.31
C LEU A 101 -6.29 -0.62 8.90
N GLY A 102 -6.25 -0.51 10.24
CA GLY A 102 -5.56 0.57 10.93
C GLY A 102 -4.07 0.62 10.58
N HIS A 103 -3.37 -0.51 10.73
CA HIS A 103 -1.95 -0.61 10.39
C HIS A 103 -1.69 -0.46 8.87
N SER A 104 -2.65 -0.85 8.02
CA SER A 104 -2.55 -0.61 6.57
C SER A 104 -2.52 0.88 6.26
N ARG A 105 -3.42 1.67 6.87
CA ARG A 105 -3.44 3.13 6.67
C ARG A 105 -2.16 3.77 7.18
N GLU A 106 -1.72 3.40 8.37
CA GLU A 106 -0.46 3.87 8.94
C GLU A 106 0.74 3.56 8.04
N LEU A 107 0.81 2.34 7.50
CA LEU A 107 1.82 1.95 6.53
C LEU A 107 1.77 2.82 5.26
N LEU A 108 0.60 2.95 4.64
CA LEU A 108 0.43 3.74 3.41
C LEU A 108 0.82 5.23 3.62
N THR A 109 0.42 5.82 4.75
CA THR A 109 0.77 7.21 5.09
C THR A 109 2.28 7.40 5.32
N THR A 110 2.95 6.41 5.92
CA THR A 110 4.42 6.40 6.10
C THR A 110 5.15 6.38 4.74
N TYR A 111 4.51 5.87 3.69
CA TYR A 111 5.01 5.90 2.32
C TYR A 111 4.63 7.18 1.54
N GLY A 112 4.05 8.17 2.22
CA GLY A 112 3.68 9.47 1.64
C GLY A 112 2.29 9.48 0.99
N ILE A 113 1.49 8.42 1.18
CA ILE A 113 0.14 8.36 0.62
C ILE A 113 -0.81 9.06 1.57
N SER A 114 -1.27 10.24 1.18
CA SER A 114 -2.10 11.06 2.06
C SER A 114 -3.47 10.42 2.32
N GLU A 115 -4.01 10.68 3.49
CA GLU A 115 -5.38 10.27 3.86
C GLU A 115 -6.43 10.84 2.88
N ASP A 116 -6.23 12.06 2.36
CA ASP A 116 -7.09 12.64 1.33
C ASP A 116 -7.04 11.86 0.00
N PHE A 117 -5.90 11.25 -0.33
CA PHE A 117 -5.81 10.38 -1.49
C PHE A 117 -6.60 9.09 -1.25
N LEU A 118 -6.44 8.46 -0.07
CA LEU A 118 -7.17 7.25 0.29
C LEU A 118 -8.69 7.50 0.33
N ALA A 119 -9.14 8.59 0.94
CA ALA A 119 -10.55 8.94 1.03
C ALA A 119 -11.18 9.15 -0.35
N ARG A 120 -10.47 9.81 -1.27
CA ARG A 120 -10.94 10.01 -2.65
C ARG A 120 -11.01 8.71 -3.46
N GLU A 121 -10.03 7.83 -3.28
CA GLU A 121 -9.92 6.63 -4.11
C GLU A 121 -10.83 5.49 -3.61
N PHE A 122 -10.94 5.30 -2.30
CA PHE A 122 -11.72 4.22 -1.70
C PHE A 122 -13.16 4.61 -1.33
N SER A 123 -13.52 5.89 -1.42
CA SER A 123 -14.83 6.47 -1.01
C SER A 123 -15.20 6.31 0.47
N ASN A 124 -14.61 5.35 1.20
CA ASN A 124 -14.84 5.09 2.61
C ASN A 124 -13.48 4.87 3.33
N PRO A 125 -13.18 5.55 4.45
CA PRO A 125 -11.96 5.31 5.23
C PRO A 125 -11.92 3.93 5.90
N GLU A 126 -13.07 3.25 6.01
CA GLU A 126 -13.19 1.86 6.45
C GLU A 126 -13.31 0.87 5.28
N ASP A 127 -12.87 1.24 4.09
CA ASP A 127 -12.88 0.31 2.95
C ASP A 127 -11.86 -0.83 3.15
N PRO A 128 -12.27 -2.10 3.13
CA PRO A 128 -11.37 -3.22 3.36
C PRO A 128 -10.29 -3.35 2.28
N ARG A 129 -10.48 -2.79 1.08
CA ARG A 129 -9.50 -2.81 -0.02
C ARG A 129 -8.22 -2.03 0.31
N ILE A 130 -8.27 -1.15 1.31
CA ILE A 130 -7.07 -0.49 1.86
C ILE A 130 -6.10 -1.53 2.43
N ILE A 131 -6.60 -2.64 2.97
CA ILE A 131 -5.76 -3.73 3.47
C ILE A 131 -4.97 -4.38 2.33
N LEU A 132 -5.61 -4.59 1.18
CA LEU A 132 -4.93 -5.14 0.00
C LEU A 132 -3.88 -4.19 -0.55
N ALA A 133 -4.13 -2.88 -0.48
CA ALA A 133 -3.12 -1.88 -0.81
C ALA A 133 -1.90 -1.94 0.13
N GLY A 134 -2.12 -2.09 1.44
CA GLY A 134 -1.06 -2.32 2.41
C GLY A 134 -0.29 -3.62 2.15
N LEU A 135 -1.02 -4.71 1.87
CA LEU A 135 -0.47 -6.03 1.54
C LEU A 135 0.43 -5.96 0.31
N TRP A 136 -0.04 -5.32 -0.76
CA TRP A 136 0.74 -5.08 -1.96
C TRP A 136 2.02 -4.31 -1.67
N LEU A 137 1.93 -3.21 -0.92
CA LEU A 137 3.07 -2.37 -0.60
C LEU A 137 4.12 -3.12 0.21
N MET A 138 3.69 -3.89 1.21
CA MET A 138 4.57 -4.76 2.00
C MET A 138 5.28 -5.79 1.10
N ALA A 139 4.54 -6.46 0.22
CA ALA A 139 5.11 -7.45 -0.68
C ALA A 139 6.11 -6.80 -1.67
N ALA A 140 5.81 -5.62 -2.18
CA ALA A 140 6.71 -4.87 -3.07
C ALA A 140 8.01 -4.45 -2.36
N GLU A 141 7.94 -4.02 -1.09
CA GLU A 141 9.13 -3.68 -0.32
C GLU A 141 10.00 -4.92 -0.05
N ARG A 142 9.37 -6.02 0.41
CA ARG A 142 10.09 -7.28 0.69
C ARG A 142 10.72 -7.85 -0.59
N GLN A 143 10.06 -7.76 -1.73
CA GLN A 143 10.66 -8.18 -3.01
C GLN A 143 11.85 -7.31 -3.39
N GLY A 144 11.80 -5.98 -3.18
CA GLY A 144 12.94 -5.09 -3.39
C GLY A 144 14.17 -5.47 -2.57
N THR A 145 13.98 -5.99 -1.36
CA THR A 145 15.07 -6.50 -0.51
C THR A 145 15.61 -7.87 -0.95
N SER A 146 14.74 -8.77 -1.40
CA SER A 146 15.10 -10.14 -1.84
C SER A 146 15.70 -10.18 -3.26
N SER A 147 15.25 -9.30 -4.16
CA SER A 147 15.61 -9.27 -5.59
C SER A 147 17.03 -8.76 -5.89
N ARG A 148 17.88 -8.56 -4.88
CA ARG A 148 19.33 -8.54 -5.10
C ARG A 148 19.86 -9.92 -5.49
N MET A 149 19.07 -10.99 -5.36
CA MET A 149 19.40 -12.31 -5.86
C MET A 149 18.16 -13.02 -6.44
N GLN A 150 18.24 -13.34 -7.74
CA GLN A 150 17.52 -14.42 -8.46
C GLN A 150 16.34 -14.09 -9.43
N ASN A 151 16.61 -14.53 -10.67
CA ASN A 151 15.83 -14.96 -11.84
C ASN A 151 14.37 -14.53 -12.06
N ARG A 152 14.21 -13.75 -13.13
CA ARG A 152 12.97 -13.21 -13.73
C ARG A 152 12.13 -14.20 -14.56
N ALA A 153 12.54 -15.45 -14.73
CA ALA A 153 11.97 -16.32 -15.77
C ALA A 153 10.71 -17.11 -15.37
N GLN A 154 10.37 -17.19 -14.07
CA GLN A 154 9.27 -18.06 -13.60
C GLN A 154 7.90 -17.37 -13.50
N ILE A 155 7.85 -16.03 -13.49
CA ILE A 155 6.60 -15.28 -13.23
C ILE A 155 5.59 -15.32 -14.41
N LEU A 156 6.04 -15.61 -15.63
CA LEU A 156 5.17 -15.52 -16.83
C LEU A 156 4.39 -16.81 -17.17
N ASN A 157 4.50 -17.86 -16.36
CA ASN A 157 3.89 -19.17 -16.67
C ASN A 157 2.71 -19.57 -15.77
N PHE A 158 2.22 -18.68 -14.90
CA PHE A 158 1.22 -19.00 -13.87
C PHE A 158 -0.26 -18.87 -14.32
N GLY A 159 -0.50 -18.75 -15.63
CA GLY A 159 -1.84 -18.52 -16.17
C GLY A 159 -2.76 -19.74 -16.26
N LEU A 160 -2.29 -20.95 -15.95
CA LEU A 160 -3.08 -22.18 -16.17
C LEU A 160 -2.80 -23.19 -15.05
N PHE A 161 -3.69 -23.21 -14.06
CA PHE A 161 -3.91 -24.29 -13.08
C PHE A 161 -2.69 -24.73 -12.24
N ALA A 162 -2.86 -24.64 -10.92
CA ALA A 162 -2.03 -25.33 -9.96
C ALA A 162 -1.97 -26.83 -10.31
N GLN A 163 -0.90 -27.25 -10.97
CA GLN A 163 -0.54 -28.65 -11.09
C GLN A 163 0.81 -28.81 -10.42
N GLU A 164 0.76 -29.54 -9.30
CA GLU A 164 1.88 -30.09 -8.57
C GLU A 164 2.96 -30.56 -9.54
N ASN A 165 4.21 -30.13 -9.32
CA ASN A 165 5.40 -30.97 -9.44
C ASN A 165 6.64 -30.20 -8.95
N SER A 166 7.09 -30.58 -7.75
CA SER A 166 8.48 -30.73 -7.35
C SER A 166 9.50 -29.69 -7.84
N LEU A 167 9.75 -28.62 -7.09
CA LEU A 167 11.00 -27.87 -7.17
C LEU A 167 11.33 -27.32 -5.77
N THR A 168 12.26 -28.01 -5.10
CA THR A 168 13.24 -27.49 -4.11
C THR A 168 12.83 -26.29 -3.25
N GLU A 169 12.72 -26.50 -1.93
CA GLU A 169 12.79 -25.60 -0.75
C GLU A 169 13.20 -24.10 -0.92
N ALA A 170 12.75 -23.43 -1.96
CA ALA A 170 12.82 -21.99 -2.11
C ALA A 170 11.60 -21.45 -1.38
N LYS A 171 11.84 -20.63 -0.35
CA LYS A 171 10.75 -19.91 0.33
C LYS A 171 9.93 -19.17 -0.74
N PRO A 172 8.58 -19.29 -0.72
CA PRO A 172 7.74 -18.65 -1.71
C PRO A 172 7.97 -17.14 -1.71
N ASP A 173 8.05 -16.53 -2.89
CA ASP A 173 8.26 -15.08 -3.00
C ASP A 173 7.00 -14.36 -2.48
N TRP A 174 7.21 -13.32 -1.65
CA TRP A 174 6.13 -12.49 -1.10
C TRP A 174 5.20 -11.98 -2.18
N MET A 175 5.75 -11.71 -3.38
CA MET A 175 4.96 -11.23 -4.51
C MET A 175 4.20 -12.33 -5.23
N GLU A 176 4.76 -13.53 -5.38
CA GLU A 176 4.03 -14.65 -5.99
C GLU A 176 2.79 -15.01 -5.15
N CYS A 177 2.96 -15.08 -3.83
CA CYS A 177 1.85 -15.26 -2.90
C CYS A 177 0.79 -14.14 -3.00
N MET A 178 1.23 -12.89 -3.13
CA MET A 178 0.32 -11.75 -3.23
C MET A 178 -0.46 -11.77 -4.54
N LEU A 179 0.19 -12.06 -5.66
CA LEU A 179 -0.45 -12.12 -6.97
C LEU A 179 -1.48 -13.26 -7.03
N ALA A 180 -1.14 -14.42 -6.47
CA ALA A 180 -2.06 -15.56 -6.35
C ALA A 180 -3.29 -15.21 -5.50
N ALA A 181 -3.07 -14.60 -4.33
CA ALA A 181 -4.15 -14.29 -3.38
C ALA A 181 -5.07 -13.14 -3.83
N VAL A 182 -4.54 -12.14 -4.54
CA VAL A 182 -5.32 -10.97 -4.98
C VAL A 182 -5.84 -11.15 -6.41
N GLY A 183 -5.25 -12.06 -7.19
CA GLY A 183 -5.65 -12.33 -8.58
C GLY A 183 -5.37 -11.16 -9.53
N VAL A 184 -4.26 -10.44 -9.32
CA VAL A 184 -3.93 -9.23 -10.10
C VAL A 184 -2.58 -9.36 -10.79
N ASP A 185 -2.55 -10.06 -11.92
CA ASP A 185 -1.38 -10.13 -12.83
C ASP A 185 -0.85 -8.74 -13.21
N ALA A 186 -1.74 -7.76 -13.20
CA ALA A 186 -1.51 -6.47 -13.78
C ALA A 186 -0.77 -5.49 -12.85
N ILE A 187 -0.21 -5.97 -11.73
CA ILE A 187 0.64 -5.20 -10.81
C ILE A 187 2.14 -5.52 -10.99
N VAL A 188 2.49 -6.59 -11.71
CA VAL A 188 3.87 -7.04 -11.93
C VAL A 188 4.76 -5.97 -12.58
N GLU A 189 4.19 -5.12 -13.43
CA GLU A 189 4.92 -4.04 -14.10
C GLU A 189 5.47 -2.96 -13.15
N PHE A 190 4.88 -2.81 -11.96
CA PHE A 190 5.26 -1.78 -10.98
C PHE A 190 6.45 -2.17 -10.10
N LEU A 191 6.93 -3.41 -10.22
CA LEU A 191 7.91 -4.02 -9.32
C LEU A 191 9.35 -3.86 -9.80
N LYS A 192 9.58 -3.20 -10.93
CA LYS A 192 10.92 -2.95 -11.48
C LYS A 192 11.57 -1.73 -10.81
N GLY A 193 11.85 -1.81 -9.50
CA GLY A 193 12.66 -0.82 -8.78
C GLY A 193 12.07 -0.35 -7.46
N ASN A 194 12.64 0.72 -6.90
CA ASN A 194 12.19 1.32 -5.64
C ASN A 194 10.74 1.79 -5.76
N VAL A 195 9.90 1.44 -4.79
CA VAL A 195 8.50 1.88 -4.75
C VAL A 195 8.45 3.39 -4.56
N THR A 196 8.18 4.12 -5.66
CA THR A 196 7.94 5.56 -5.61
C THR A 196 6.48 5.83 -5.26
N GLU A 197 6.22 7.00 -4.68
CA GLU A 197 4.85 7.42 -4.34
C GLU A 197 3.90 7.38 -5.55
N ALA A 198 4.38 7.77 -6.74
CA ALA A 198 3.59 7.74 -7.97
C ALA A 198 3.20 6.31 -8.38
N ILE A 199 4.13 5.36 -8.25
CA ILE A 199 3.89 3.94 -8.51
C ILE A 199 2.88 3.40 -7.50
N ALA A 200 3.07 3.70 -6.21
CA ALA A 200 2.18 3.25 -5.15
C ALA A 200 0.75 3.77 -5.36
N ARG A 201 0.59 5.06 -5.66
CA ARG A 201 -0.73 5.64 -5.99
C ARG A 201 -1.40 4.92 -7.15
N LYS A 202 -0.66 4.59 -8.23
CA LYS A 202 -1.22 3.92 -9.42
C LYS A 202 -1.65 2.47 -9.11
N ALA A 203 -0.87 1.74 -8.34
CA ALA A 203 -1.23 0.40 -7.87
C ALA A 203 -2.48 0.45 -6.97
N ILE A 204 -2.54 1.41 -6.05
CA ILE A 204 -3.71 1.61 -5.17
C ILE A 204 -4.98 1.91 -5.96
N ARG A 205 -4.93 2.77 -6.98
CA ARG A 205 -6.10 3.00 -7.85
C ARG A 205 -6.61 1.72 -8.49
N LYS A 206 -5.69 0.85 -8.89
CA LYS A 206 -6.03 -0.43 -9.52
C LYS A 206 -6.64 -1.43 -8.54
N ILE A 207 -6.24 -1.38 -7.28
CA ILE A 207 -6.84 -2.17 -6.20
C ILE A 207 -8.21 -1.59 -5.85
N ALA A 208 -8.32 -0.26 -5.76
CA ALA A 208 -9.56 0.45 -5.46
C ALA A 208 -10.62 0.33 -6.56
N SER A 209 -10.23 0.07 -7.81
CA SER A 209 -11.20 -0.22 -8.87
C SER A 209 -11.77 -1.64 -8.80
N ARG A 210 -11.24 -2.52 -7.94
CA ARG A 210 -11.78 -3.87 -7.74
C ARG A 210 -12.89 -3.89 -6.71
N THR A 211 -13.86 -4.77 -6.92
CA THR A 211 -14.96 -5.02 -5.99
C THR A 211 -14.61 -6.19 -5.07
N LEU A 212 -13.89 -5.91 -3.98
CA LEU A 212 -13.61 -6.88 -2.92
C LEU A 212 -14.22 -6.36 -1.61
N GLY A 213 -15.24 -7.06 -1.12
CA GLY A 213 -15.82 -6.82 0.21
C GLY A 213 -14.95 -7.38 1.33
N TRP A 214 -15.41 -7.25 2.58
CA TRP A 214 -14.71 -7.76 3.77
C TRP A 214 -14.38 -9.26 3.68
N VAL A 215 -15.31 -10.06 3.14
CA VAL A 215 -15.11 -11.50 2.93
C VAL A 215 -13.99 -11.77 1.93
N GLY A 216 -13.99 -11.07 0.79
CA GLY A 216 -12.95 -11.24 -0.24
C GLY A 216 -11.57 -10.84 0.26
N VAL A 217 -11.48 -9.76 1.04
CA VAL A 217 -10.22 -9.33 1.66
C VAL A 217 -9.75 -10.31 2.73
N ALA A 218 -10.65 -10.83 3.56
CA ALA A 218 -10.33 -11.86 4.54
C ALA A 218 -9.78 -13.12 3.87
N LEU A 219 -10.40 -13.55 2.76
CA LEU A 219 -9.96 -14.71 2.00
C LEU A 219 -8.57 -14.47 1.38
N ALA A 220 -8.35 -13.32 0.74
CA ALA A 220 -7.05 -12.97 0.18
C ALA A 220 -5.94 -12.96 1.25
N LEU A 221 -6.22 -12.42 2.45
CA LEU A 221 -5.26 -12.48 3.55
C LEU A 221 -4.99 -13.91 4.02
N TYR A 222 -6.04 -14.74 4.09
CA TYR A 222 -5.90 -16.13 4.47
C TYR A 222 -5.03 -16.91 3.47
N GLU A 223 -5.33 -16.80 2.18
CA GLU A 223 -4.55 -17.43 1.10
C GLU A 223 -3.11 -16.92 1.09
N TYR A 224 -2.92 -15.61 1.29
CA TYR A 224 -1.61 -15.00 1.37
C TYR A 224 -0.77 -15.60 2.51
N GLY A 225 -1.28 -15.62 3.74
CA GLY A 225 -0.51 -16.15 4.86
C GLY A 225 -0.29 -17.66 4.79
N ASN A 226 -1.21 -18.41 4.15
CA ASN A 226 -1.02 -19.83 3.87
C ASN A 226 0.14 -20.03 2.88
N CYS A 227 0.17 -19.23 1.82
CA CYS A 227 1.27 -19.24 0.87
C CYS A 227 2.60 -18.85 1.53
N MET A 228 2.60 -17.90 2.47
CA MET A 228 3.78 -17.52 3.24
C MET A 228 4.19 -18.54 4.33
N GLY A 229 3.44 -19.63 4.51
CA GLY A 229 3.71 -20.67 5.52
C GLY A 229 3.57 -20.16 6.96
N TRP A 230 2.67 -19.20 7.22
CA TRP A 230 2.44 -18.68 8.57
C TRP A 230 1.55 -19.59 9.42
N TYR A 231 0.78 -20.48 8.80
CA TYR A 231 -0.17 -21.40 9.44
C TYR A 231 -0.48 -22.60 8.56
#